data_AF-A0A537MP89-F1
#
_entry.id   AF-A0A537MP89-F1
#
_cell.length_a   1.000
_cell.length_b   1.000
_cell.length_c   1.000
_cell.angle_alpha   90.00
_cell.angle_beta   90.00
_cell.angle_gamma   90.00
#
_symmetry.space_group_name_H-M   'P 1'
#
loop_
_entity.id
_entity.type
_entity.pdbx_description
1 polymer ?
#
loop_
_entity_poly.entity_id
_entity_poly.type
_entity_poly.pdbx_seq_one_letter_code
_entity_poly.pdbx_strand_id
1 'polypeptide(L)'
;MRRREFITLLSGAAMASSFPARAQRPKKTPLVGQLWHAGSAEEEGNFLIAVQKGFKDLGYIEGQNIAFEYRFAAEQYERFNDFAAELVRLKVDVLIAVTRPAAIAAKRATTTIPIVFTAVPDPVASKLVDSLARPGGNITGVSNVGTDLSAKRLELFKETVVGMSRVALLLNPNDPLVARRTLEDTERAASLSNLTIQPIEVRSPDELERAFSEMTDKRV
;
A
#
# COMPACT_ATOMS: atom_id res chain seq x y z
N MET A 1 -54.16 5.32 -57.58
CA MET A 1 -53.41 4.57 -56.55
C MET A 1 -54.26 4.44 -55.30
N ARG A 2 -54.64 3.22 -54.92
CA ARG A 2 -55.62 2.96 -53.86
C ARG A 2 -54.92 2.81 -52.51
N ARG A 3 -55.23 3.72 -51.58
CA ARG A 3 -54.73 3.84 -50.17
C ARG A 3 -54.79 2.56 -49.31
N ARG A 4 -55.39 1.47 -49.79
CA ARG A 4 -55.68 0.27 -48.99
C ARG A 4 -54.63 -0.84 -49.09
N GLU A 5 -53.76 -0.82 -50.11
CA GLU A 5 -52.70 -1.84 -50.26
C GLU A 5 -51.38 -1.47 -49.55
N PHE A 6 -51.22 -0.19 -49.18
CA PHE A 6 -50.00 0.29 -48.51
C PHE A 6 -49.97 -0.03 -47.01
N ILE A 7 -51.14 -0.16 -46.36
CA ILE A 7 -51.24 -0.41 -44.92
C ILE A 7 -50.99 -1.88 -44.58
N THR A 8 -51.35 -2.82 -45.46
CA THR A 8 -51.13 -4.26 -45.23
C THR A 8 -49.66 -4.68 -45.33
N LEU A 9 -48.82 -3.94 -46.07
CA LEU A 9 -47.38 -4.25 -46.18
C LEU A 9 -46.56 -3.84 -44.94
N LEU A 10 -47.05 -2.90 -44.12
CA LEU A 10 -46.33 -2.42 -42.93
C LEU A 10 -46.62 -3.27 -41.67
N SER A 11 -47.71 -4.03 -41.65
CA SER A 11 -48.05 -4.88 -40.50
C SER A 11 -47.35 -6.25 -40.53
N GLY A 12 -46.83 -6.69 -41.70
CA GLY A 12 -46.19 -8.00 -41.86
C GLY A 12 -44.68 -8.04 -41.53
N ALA A 13 -44.01 -6.89 -41.41
CA ALA A 13 -42.56 -6.83 -41.22
C ALA A 13 -42.10 -6.64 -39.76
N ALA A 14 -43.02 -6.54 -38.80
CA ALA A 14 -42.69 -6.14 -37.42
C ALA A 14 -42.66 -7.30 -36.39
N MET A 15 -42.63 -8.57 -36.82
CA MET A 15 -42.65 -9.72 -35.89
C MET A 15 -41.39 -10.60 -35.90
N ALA A 16 -40.27 -10.16 -36.48
CA ALA A 16 -39.07 -11.01 -36.56
C ALA A 16 -37.75 -10.34 -36.17
N SER A 17 -37.76 -9.29 -35.36
CA SER A 17 -36.54 -8.71 -34.80
C SER A 17 -36.55 -8.73 -33.28
N SER A 18 -36.73 -9.91 -32.69
CA SER A 18 -36.17 -10.18 -31.37
C SER A 18 -34.66 -10.24 -31.54
N PHE A 19 -34.00 -9.07 -31.46
CA PHE A 19 -32.59 -9.04 -31.14
C PHE A 19 -32.41 -9.89 -29.87
N PRO A 20 -31.43 -10.81 -29.81
CA PRO A 20 -31.09 -11.39 -28.53
C PRO A 20 -30.63 -10.20 -27.68
N ALA A 21 -31.46 -9.81 -26.71
CA ALA A 21 -31.01 -9.00 -25.61
C ALA A 21 -29.79 -9.74 -25.07
N ARG A 22 -28.60 -9.20 -25.37
CA ARG A 22 -27.34 -9.72 -24.88
C ARG A 22 -27.47 -9.56 -23.37
N ALA A 23 -27.94 -10.61 -22.70
CA ALA A 23 -28.07 -10.65 -21.27
C ALA A 23 -26.71 -10.19 -20.75
N GLN A 24 -26.68 -8.97 -20.20
CA GLN A 24 -25.48 -8.49 -19.52
C GLN A 24 -25.23 -9.55 -18.46
N ARG A 25 -24.13 -10.31 -18.60
CA ARG A 25 -23.67 -11.19 -17.53
C ARG A 25 -23.75 -10.37 -16.25
N PRO A 26 -24.34 -10.88 -15.15
CA PRO A 26 -24.39 -10.17 -13.90
C PRO A 26 -22.99 -9.60 -13.63
N LYS A 27 -22.89 -8.27 -13.51
CA LYS A 27 -21.60 -7.62 -13.33
C LYS A 27 -21.03 -8.17 -12.02
N LYS A 28 -20.01 -9.03 -12.11
CA LYS A 28 -19.37 -9.61 -10.92
C LYS A 28 -18.98 -8.45 -10.00
N THR A 29 -19.40 -8.50 -8.74
CA THR A 29 -18.98 -7.51 -7.74
C THR A 29 -17.46 -7.52 -7.67
N PRO A 30 -16.77 -6.40 -7.96
CA PRO A 30 -15.32 -6.32 -7.84
C PRO A 30 -14.88 -6.66 -6.42
N LEU A 31 -13.84 -7.48 -6.30
CA LEU A 31 -13.27 -7.92 -5.04
C LEU A 31 -11.88 -7.31 -4.87
N VAL A 32 -11.69 -6.51 -3.83
CA VAL A 32 -10.40 -5.88 -3.52
C VAL A 32 -9.79 -6.57 -2.30
N GLY A 33 -8.64 -7.20 -2.50
CA GLY A 33 -7.83 -7.75 -1.42
C GLY A 33 -6.98 -6.66 -0.77
N GLN A 34 -6.89 -6.66 0.54
CA GLN A 34 -6.08 -5.71 1.31
C GLN A 34 -5.18 -6.47 2.28
N LEU A 35 -3.87 -6.35 2.08
CA LEU A 35 -2.84 -6.94 2.93
C LEU A 35 -2.24 -5.86 3.82
N TRP A 36 -2.68 -5.84 5.08
CA TRP A 36 -2.32 -4.89 6.12
C TRP A 36 -1.17 -5.41 6.99
N HIS A 37 -0.37 -4.48 7.51
CA HIS A 37 0.73 -4.80 8.43
C HIS A 37 0.25 -4.97 9.87
N ALA A 38 -0.79 -4.22 10.28
CA ALA A 38 -1.42 -4.33 11.60
C ALA A 38 -1.96 -5.75 11.88
N GLY A 39 -2.26 -6.03 13.15
CA GLY A 39 -2.84 -7.30 13.59
C GLY A 39 -4.36 -7.37 13.48
N SER A 40 -5.05 -6.24 13.28
CA SER A 40 -6.50 -6.20 13.12
C SER A 40 -6.97 -4.92 12.41
N ALA A 41 -8.25 -4.91 12.02
CA ALA A 41 -8.92 -3.72 11.47
C ALA A 41 -8.97 -2.56 12.49
N GLU A 42 -9.12 -2.89 13.77
CA GLU A 42 -9.18 -1.91 14.86
C GLU A 42 -7.82 -1.24 15.08
N GLU A 43 -6.75 -2.03 15.03
CA GLU A 43 -5.36 -1.53 15.15
C GLU A 43 -4.96 -0.64 13.96
N GLU A 44 -5.37 -0.99 12.74
CA GLU A 44 -5.14 -0.15 11.56
C GLU A 44 -5.94 1.16 11.62
N GLY A 45 -7.14 1.11 12.21
CA GLY A 45 -7.95 2.26 12.59
C GLY A 45 -8.16 3.28 11.46
N ASN A 46 -7.56 4.46 11.63
CA ASN A 46 -7.75 5.61 10.74
C ASN A 46 -7.30 5.35 9.30
N PHE A 47 -6.28 4.51 9.08
CA PHE A 47 -5.80 4.22 7.73
C PHE A 47 -6.81 3.37 6.95
N LEU A 48 -7.38 2.35 7.59
CA LEU A 48 -8.45 1.54 7.01
C LEU A 48 -9.69 2.41 6.70
N ILE A 49 -10.10 3.25 7.65
CA ILE A 49 -11.21 4.19 7.46
C ILE A 49 -10.96 5.11 6.26
N ALA A 50 -9.75 5.64 6.11
CA ALA A 50 -9.39 6.51 5.00
C ALA A 50 -9.50 5.81 3.64
N VAL A 51 -9.02 4.56 3.53
CA VAL A 51 -9.15 3.76 2.31
C VAL A 51 -10.63 3.50 1.98
N GLN A 52 -11.42 3.04 2.96
CA GLN A 52 -12.85 2.80 2.78
C GLN A 52 -13.60 4.07 2.38
N LYS A 53 -13.28 5.20 3.00
CA LYS A 53 -13.85 6.51 2.64
C LYS A 53 -13.49 6.88 1.20
N GLY A 54 -12.24 6.69 0.77
CA GLY A 54 -11.82 6.95 -0.60
C GLY A 54 -12.63 6.16 -1.64
N PHE A 55 -12.86 4.88 -1.39
CA PHE A 55 -13.74 4.06 -2.23
C PHE A 55 -15.18 4.59 -2.23
N LYS A 56 -15.73 4.92 -1.06
CA LYS A 56 -17.09 5.46 -0.91
C LYS A 56 -17.28 6.78 -1.65
N ASP A 57 -16.32 7.70 -1.56
CA ASP A 57 -16.36 8.99 -2.25
C ASP A 57 -16.37 8.83 -3.78
N LEU A 58 -15.81 7.73 -4.30
CA LEU A 58 -15.84 7.34 -5.71
C LEU A 58 -17.10 6.53 -6.08
N GLY A 59 -18.03 6.34 -5.14
CA GLY A 59 -19.29 5.61 -5.35
C GLY A 59 -19.18 4.09 -5.17
N TYR A 60 -18.07 3.57 -4.65
CA TYR A 60 -17.91 2.16 -4.29
C TYR A 60 -18.34 1.93 -2.84
N ILE A 61 -19.45 1.22 -2.65
CA ILE A 61 -20.07 0.95 -1.36
C ILE A 61 -19.99 -0.54 -1.08
N GLU A 62 -19.29 -0.90 -0.01
CA GLU A 62 -19.10 -2.28 0.43
C GLU A 62 -20.44 -3.00 0.60
N GLY A 63 -20.53 -4.22 0.11
CA GLY A 63 -21.75 -5.04 0.14
C GLY A 63 -22.81 -4.65 -0.89
N GLN A 64 -22.63 -3.54 -1.61
CA GLN A 64 -23.54 -3.14 -2.70
C GLN A 64 -22.93 -3.35 -4.07
N ASN A 65 -21.78 -2.72 -4.33
CA ASN A 65 -21.13 -2.74 -5.65
C ASN A 65 -19.62 -2.97 -5.60
N ILE A 66 -19.07 -3.26 -4.40
CA ILE A 66 -17.69 -3.70 -4.17
C ILE A 66 -17.66 -4.63 -2.95
N ALA A 67 -16.68 -5.53 -2.90
CA ALA A 67 -16.39 -6.37 -1.74
C ALA A 67 -14.90 -6.24 -1.37
N PHE A 68 -14.60 -6.35 -0.08
CA PHE A 68 -13.24 -6.29 0.44
C PHE A 68 -12.87 -7.58 1.17
N GLU A 69 -11.62 -8.02 0.97
CA GLU A 69 -11.02 -9.14 1.69
C GLU A 69 -9.79 -8.62 2.43
N TYR A 70 -9.78 -8.77 3.75
CA TYR A 70 -8.73 -8.20 4.60
C TYR A 70 -7.83 -9.30 5.15
N ARG A 71 -6.52 -9.07 5.15
CA ARG A 71 -5.54 -9.90 5.86
C ARG A 71 -4.62 -9.00 6.68
N PHE A 72 -4.41 -9.37 7.93
CA PHE A 72 -3.71 -8.58 8.94
C PHE A 72 -2.50 -9.36 9.43
N ALA A 73 -1.29 -8.97 9.04
CA ALA A 73 -0.07 -9.74 9.30
C ALA A 73 0.44 -9.62 10.74
N ALA A 74 0.00 -8.63 11.52
CA ALA A 74 0.52 -8.34 12.86
C ALA A 74 2.06 -8.22 12.89
N GLU A 75 2.63 -7.55 11.89
CA GLU A 75 4.09 -7.39 11.70
C GLU A 75 4.91 -8.70 11.60
N GLN A 76 4.25 -9.85 11.39
CA GLN A 76 4.94 -11.13 11.21
C GLN A 76 5.32 -11.33 9.74
N TYR A 77 6.61 -11.29 9.46
CA TYR A 77 7.17 -11.29 8.11
C TYR A 77 6.76 -12.54 7.29
N GLU A 78 6.62 -13.67 7.97
CA GLU A 78 6.23 -14.96 7.38
C GLU A 78 4.78 -14.92 6.88
N ARG A 79 3.87 -14.25 7.61
CA ARG A 79 2.43 -14.17 7.30
C ARG A 79 2.13 -13.39 6.03
N PHE A 80 2.97 -12.42 5.65
CA PHE A 80 2.74 -11.65 4.42
C PHE A 80 2.74 -12.54 3.17
N ASN A 81 3.64 -13.54 3.09
CA ASN A 81 3.69 -14.43 1.92
C ASN A 81 2.44 -15.32 1.84
N ASP A 82 2.03 -15.89 2.96
CA ASP A 82 0.85 -16.78 3.03
C ASP A 82 -0.43 -16.02 2.69
N PHE A 83 -0.60 -14.82 3.24
CA PHE A 83 -1.76 -13.99 2.98
C PHE A 83 -1.78 -13.41 1.56
N ALA A 84 -0.64 -13.04 0.99
CA ALA A 84 -0.57 -12.67 -0.41
C ALA A 84 -1.01 -13.83 -1.32
N ALA A 85 -0.51 -15.05 -1.07
CA ALA A 85 -0.91 -16.24 -1.82
C ALA A 85 -2.40 -16.57 -1.66
N GLU A 86 -2.96 -16.37 -0.47
CA GLU A 86 -4.39 -16.55 -0.21
C GLU A 86 -5.26 -15.57 -1.01
N LEU A 87 -4.92 -14.28 -0.98
CA LEU A 87 -5.64 -13.25 -1.75
C LEU A 87 -5.57 -13.53 -3.27
N VAL A 88 -4.44 -14.04 -3.77
CA VAL A 88 -4.32 -14.49 -5.17
C VAL A 88 -5.25 -15.68 -5.45
N ARG A 89 -5.32 -16.68 -4.56
CA ARG A 89 -6.23 -17.83 -4.70
C ARG A 89 -7.70 -17.43 -4.68
N LEU A 90 -8.06 -16.40 -3.91
CA LEU A 90 -9.40 -15.81 -3.90
C LEU A 90 -9.75 -15.06 -5.20
N LYS A 91 -8.77 -14.87 -6.10
CA LYS A 91 -8.94 -14.17 -7.39
C LYS A 91 -9.51 -12.77 -7.18
N VAL A 92 -8.93 -12.04 -6.23
CA VAL A 92 -9.19 -10.60 -6.07
C VAL A 92 -8.87 -9.87 -7.37
N ASP A 93 -9.67 -8.88 -7.69
CA ASP A 93 -9.54 -8.10 -8.92
C ASP A 93 -8.44 -7.02 -8.79
N VAL A 94 -8.15 -6.55 -7.57
CA VAL A 94 -7.01 -5.69 -7.21
C VAL A 94 -6.49 -6.10 -5.83
N LEU A 95 -5.17 -6.03 -5.62
CA LEU A 95 -4.52 -6.29 -4.34
C LEU A 95 -3.84 -5.00 -3.82
N ILE A 96 -4.37 -4.45 -2.72
CA ILE A 96 -3.74 -3.35 -1.99
C ILE A 96 -2.74 -3.94 -0.99
N ALA A 97 -1.48 -3.53 -1.08
CA ALA A 97 -0.41 -4.03 -0.23
C ALA A 97 0.20 -2.89 0.60
N VAL A 98 0.02 -2.94 1.92
CA VAL A 98 0.43 -1.86 2.82
C VAL A 98 1.79 -2.19 3.41
N THR A 99 2.75 -1.27 3.25
CA THR A 99 4.19 -1.40 3.56
C THR A 99 4.99 -2.26 2.57
N ARG A 100 6.32 -2.17 2.67
CA ARG A 100 7.26 -2.87 1.80
C ARG A 100 7.17 -4.41 1.91
N PRO A 101 7.11 -5.03 3.10
CA PRO A 101 6.95 -6.49 3.23
C PRO A 101 5.72 -7.02 2.47
N ALA A 102 4.55 -6.39 2.63
CA ALA A 102 3.33 -6.76 1.92
C ALA A 102 3.49 -6.61 0.40
N ALA A 103 4.06 -5.50 -0.07
CA ALA A 103 4.23 -5.23 -1.49
C ALA A 103 5.18 -6.23 -2.17
N ILE A 104 6.26 -6.63 -1.49
CA ILE A 104 7.19 -7.66 -1.97
C ILE A 104 6.50 -9.03 -2.01
N ALA A 105 5.74 -9.38 -0.97
CA ALA A 105 4.99 -10.63 -0.92
C ALA A 105 3.95 -10.71 -2.05
N ALA A 106 3.19 -9.64 -2.26
CA ALA A 106 2.22 -9.53 -3.36
C ALA A 106 2.88 -9.65 -4.73
N LYS A 107 3.98 -8.93 -4.97
CA LYS A 107 4.73 -8.99 -6.25
C LYS A 107 5.26 -10.39 -6.55
N ARG A 108 5.64 -11.15 -5.51
CA ARG A 108 6.06 -12.56 -5.65
C ARG A 108 4.87 -13.48 -5.94
N ALA A 109 3.72 -13.22 -5.33
CA ALA A 109 2.55 -14.09 -5.43
C ALA A 109 1.82 -13.97 -6.77
N THR A 110 1.94 -12.86 -7.50
CA THR A 110 1.25 -12.66 -8.77
C THR A 110 1.92 -11.64 -9.70
N THR A 111 1.90 -11.95 -10.99
CA THR A 111 2.30 -11.04 -12.07
C THR A 111 1.12 -10.52 -12.90
N THR A 112 -0.12 -10.90 -12.55
CA THR A 112 -1.31 -10.63 -13.36
C THR A 112 -2.37 -9.81 -12.64
N ILE A 113 -2.55 -10.00 -11.32
CA ILE A 113 -3.48 -9.20 -10.53
C ILE A 113 -2.82 -7.82 -10.31
N PRO A 114 -3.52 -6.70 -10.61
CA PRO A 114 -3.00 -5.37 -10.30
C PRO A 114 -2.72 -5.21 -8.81
N ILE A 115 -1.51 -4.74 -8.48
CA ILE A 115 -1.06 -4.47 -7.11
C ILE A 115 -0.96 -2.96 -6.93
N VAL A 116 -1.56 -2.44 -5.85
CA VAL A 116 -1.43 -1.05 -5.43
C VAL A 116 -0.74 -1.03 -4.07
N PHE A 117 0.54 -0.64 -4.03
CA PHE A 117 1.25 -0.49 -2.76
C PHE A 117 0.99 0.88 -2.12
N THR A 118 1.12 0.94 -0.81
CA THR A 118 1.13 2.19 -0.04
C THR A 118 2.13 2.09 1.11
N ALA A 119 2.59 3.23 1.64
CA ALA A 119 3.59 3.32 2.69
C ALA A 119 4.93 2.63 2.35
N VAL A 120 5.35 2.73 1.08
CA VAL A 120 6.66 2.25 0.61
C VAL A 120 7.56 3.46 0.32
N PRO A 121 8.62 3.73 1.11
CA PRO A 121 9.44 4.93 0.94
C PRO A 121 10.12 5.02 -0.43
N ASP A 122 10.82 3.96 -0.85
CA ASP A 122 11.42 3.90 -2.18
C ASP A 122 11.03 2.60 -2.91
N PRO A 123 10.01 2.65 -3.78
CA PRO A 123 9.60 1.49 -4.55
C PRO A 123 10.58 1.12 -5.67
N VAL A 124 11.43 2.05 -6.14
CA VAL A 124 12.45 1.79 -7.18
C VAL A 124 13.61 1.01 -6.58
N ALA A 125 14.18 1.48 -5.47
CA ALA A 125 15.27 0.77 -4.79
C ALA A 125 14.81 -0.55 -4.15
N SER A 126 13.54 -0.64 -3.78
CA SER A 126 12.92 -1.91 -3.37
C SER A 126 12.69 -2.86 -4.53
N LYS A 127 13.00 -2.47 -5.77
CA LYS A 127 12.76 -3.23 -7.01
C LYS A 127 11.29 -3.61 -7.18
N LEU A 128 10.37 -2.84 -6.62
CA LEU A 128 8.94 -3.01 -6.82
C LEU A 128 8.55 -2.49 -8.20
N VAL A 129 9.14 -1.37 -8.61
CA VAL A 129 8.86 -0.70 -9.90
C VAL A 129 10.16 -0.30 -10.60
N ASP A 130 10.14 -0.19 -11.92
CA ASP A 130 11.31 0.23 -12.71
C ASP A 130 11.62 1.73 -12.53
N SER A 131 10.57 2.54 -12.46
CA SER A 131 10.65 3.98 -12.21
C SER A 131 9.33 4.49 -11.62
N LEU A 132 9.36 5.67 -10.99
CA LEU A 132 8.14 6.30 -10.48
C LEU A 132 7.16 6.68 -11.60
N ALA A 133 7.68 7.16 -12.74
CA ALA A 133 6.84 7.58 -13.87
C ALA A 133 6.30 6.40 -14.68
N ARG A 134 7.01 5.27 -14.71
CA ARG A 134 6.67 4.07 -15.47
C ARG A 134 7.01 2.83 -14.65
N PRO A 135 6.03 2.22 -13.97
CA PRO A 135 6.30 1.13 -13.05
C PRO A 135 6.80 -0.18 -13.67
N GLY A 136 6.48 -0.43 -14.95
CA GLY A 136 7.05 -1.56 -15.71
C GLY A 136 6.36 -2.92 -15.54
N GLY A 137 5.31 -3.03 -14.71
CA GLY A 137 4.60 -4.29 -14.48
C GLY A 137 3.17 -4.11 -13.96
N ASN A 138 2.64 -5.13 -13.28
CA ASN A 138 1.31 -5.12 -12.67
C ASN A 138 1.24 -4.39 -11.32
N ILE A 139 2.31 -3.68 -10.92
CA ILE A 139 2.43 -3.06 -9.61
C ILE A 139 2.65 -1.55 -9.74
N THR A 140 1.88 -0.78 -8.97
CA THR A 140 1.96 0.68 -8.85
C THR A 140 1.61 1.07 -7.42
N GLY A 141 1.61 2.34 -7.06
CA GLY A 141 1.21 2.75 -5.72
C GLY A 141 1.58 4.17 -5.32
N VAL A 142 1.52 4.41 -4.02
CA VAL A 142 1.85 5.68 -3.38
C VAL A 142 3.07 5.50 -2.48
N SER A 143 4.13 6.28 -2.75
CA SER A 143 5.27 6.39 -1.83
C SER A 143 4.99 7.47 -0.79
N ASN A 144 5.44 7.23 0.45
CA ASN A 144 5.36 8.19 1.55
C ASN A 144 6.64 9.02 1.74
N VAL A 145 7.63 8.91 0.84
CA VAL A 145 8.84 9.76 0.78
C VAL A 145 9.51 9.93 2.16
N GLY A 146 9.50 8.87 2.96
CA GLY A 146 9.79 8.96 4.39
C GLY A 146 11.24 9.30 4.70
N THR A 147 12.18 8.72 3.95
CA THR A 147 13.64 8.86 4.18
C THR A 147 14.18 10.22 3.74
N ASP A 148 13.60 10.80 2.70
CA ASP A 148 14.11 12.07 2.12
C ASP A 148 13.89 13.25 3.08
N LEU A 149 12.97 13.09 4.05
CA LEU A 149 12.68 14.07 5.09
C LEU A 149 13.65 14.01 6.28
N SER A 150 14.63 13.10 6.31
CA SER A 150 15.57 13.00 7.44
C SER A 150 16.31 14.31 7.73
N ALA A 151 16.72 15.05 6.70
CA ALA A 151 17.34 16.37 6.87
C ALA A 151 16.41 17.37 7.57
N LYS A 152 15.15 17.43 7.14
CA LYS A 152 14.19 18.36 7.73
C LYS A 152 13.85 18.00 9.18
N ARG A 153 13.78 16.71 9.50
CA ARG A 153 13.57 16.24 10.88
C ARG A 153 14.72 16.62 11.81
N LEU A 154 15.97 16.48 11.35
CA LEU A 154 17.14 16.90 12.14
C LEU A 154 17.21 18.42 12.32
N GLU A 155 16.84 19.19 11.29
CA GLU A 155 16.74 20.66 11.38
C GLU A 155 15.73 21.07 12.47
N LEU A 156 14.52 20.51 12.43
CA LEU A 156 13.49 20.75 13.44
C LEU A 156 13.94 20.34 14.85
N PHE A 157 14.67 19.23 14.99
CA PHE A 157 15.23 18.85 16.28
C PHE A 157 16.26 19.86 16.80
N LYS A 158 17.08 20.45 15.94
CA LYS A 158 18.01 21.52 16.36
C LYS A 158 17.31 22.81 16.79
N GLU A 159 16.20 23.15 16.13
CA GLU A 159 15.40 24.32 16.50
C GLU A 159 14.72 24.14 17.86
N THR A 160 14.33 22.91 18.19
CA THR A 160 13.60 22.59 19.42
C THR A 160 14.50 22.24 20.60
N VAL A 161 15.63 21.57 20.36
CA VAL A 161 16.58 21.11 21.38
C VAL A 161 17.90 21.87 21.24
N VAL A 162 18.01 22.97 21.98
CA VAL A 162 19.22 23.81 21.98
C VAL A 162 20.43 23.03 22.50
N GLY A 163 21.56 23.11 21.78
CA GLY A 163 22.81 22.45 22.18
C GLY A 163 22.91 20.97 21.82
N MET A 164 21.93 20.43 21.07
CA MET A 164 21.98 19.05 20.58
C MET A 164 23.20 18.82 19.68
N SER A 165 23.99 17.79 20.01
CA SER A 165 25.18 17.36 19.25
C SER A 165 25.14 15.89 18.84
N ARG A 166 24.23 15.10 19.44
CA ARG A 166 24.09 13.66 19.21
C ARG A 166 22.62 13.30 19.15
N VAL A 167 22.28 12.34 18.29
CA VAL A 167 20.91 11.86 18.09
C VAL A 167 20.93 10.34 18.02
N ALA A 168 20.18 9.67 18.88
CA ALA A 168 19.93 8.25 18.75
C ALA A 168 18.99 7.96 17.57
N LEU A 169 19.33 6.98 16.74
CA LEU A 169 18.51 6.51 15.64
C LEU A 169 18.17 5.04 15.85
N LEU A 170 16.92 4.78 16.20
CA LEU A 170 16.39 3.42 16.29
C LEU A 170 16.18 2.84 14.89
N LEU A 171 16.72 1.64 14.65
CA LEU A 171 16.65 0.94 13.37
C LEU A 171 16.12 -0.48 13.57
N ASN A 172 15.20 -0.90 12.72
CA ASN A 172 14.74 -2.28 12.70
C ASN A 172 15.58 -3.10 11.70
N PRO A 173 16.47 -3.99 12.16
CA PRO A 173 17.33 -4.76 11.26
C PRO A 173 16.58 -5.85 10.48
N ASN A 174 15.31 -6.13 10.81
CA ASN A 174 14.48 -7.08 10.07
C ASN A 174 14.06 -6.55 8.68
N ASP A 175 14.16 -5.24 8.44
CA ASP A 175 14.17 -4.66 7.08
C ASP A 175 15.53 -3.98 6.80
N PRO A 176 16.56 -4.75 6.40
CA PRO A 176 17.92 -4.24 6.26
C PRO A 176 18.05 -3.18 5.16
N LEU A 177 17.20 -3.23 4.12
CA LEU A 177 17.23 -2.24 3.05
C LEU A 177 16.76 -0.88 3.57
N VAL A 178 15.66 -0.85 4.29
CA VAL A 178 15.10 0.37 4.87
C VAL A 178 15.99 0.89 6.00
N ALA A 179 16.49 0.01 6.87
CA ALA A 179 17.38 0.38 7.97
C ALA A 179 18.67 1.04 7.46
N ARG A 180 19.36 0.39 6.50
CA ARG A 180 20.61 0.92 5.93
C ARG A 180 20.39 2.28 5.27
N ARG A 181 19.36 2.42 4.44
CA ARG A 181 19.06 3.69 3.79
C ARG A 181 18.74 4.79 4.79
N THR A 182 17.90 4.49 5.78
CA THR A 182 17.53 5.46 6.82
C THR A 182 18.77 5.95 7.56
N LEU A 183 19.72 5.06 7.86
CA LEU A 183 21.00 5.43 8.46
C LEU A 183 21.81 6.33 7.52
N GLU A 184 22.05 5.91 6.27
CA GLU A 184 22.84 6.66 5.28
C GLU A 184 22.29 8.07 5.03
N ASP A 185 20.97 8.20 4.86
CA ASP A 185 20.32 9.49 4.61
C ASP A 185 20.36 10.40 5.86
N THR A 186 20.21 9.82 7.05
CA THR A 186 20.26 10.56 8.31
C THR A 186 21.68 10.99 8.67
N GLU A 187 22.68 10.14 8.46
CA GLU A 187 24.10 10.48 8.64
C GLU A 187 24.55 11.58 7.68
N ARG A 188 24.16 11.48 6.40
CA ARG A 188 24.43 12.53 5.41
C ARG A 188 23.83 13.87 5.86
N ALA A 189 22.58 13.86 6.31
CA ALA A 189 21.94 15.07 6.84
C ALA A 189 22.62 15.60 8.11
N ALA A 190 23.01 14.72 9.03
CA ALA A 190 23.66 15.07 10.29
C ALA A 190 25.03 15.73 10.07
N SER A 191 25.80 15.26 9.07
CA SER A 191 27.10 15.83 8.71
C SER A 191 27.04 17.30 8.30
N LEU A 192 25.92 17.75 7.72
CA LEU A 192 25.71 19.15 7.34
C LEU A 192 25.43 20.06 8.54
N SER A 193 25.14 19.46 9.71
CA SER A 193 24.67 20.16 10.91
C SER A 193 25.53 19.93 12.15
N ASN A 194 26.72 19.33 12.00
CA ASN A 194 27.62 18.92 13.08
C ASN A 194 26.94 18.04 14.15
N LEU A 195 26.03 17.16 13.71
CA LEU A 195 25.39 16.17 14.57
C LEU A 195 26.05 14.81 14.38
N THR A 196 26.12 14.03 15.46
CA THR A 196 26.53 12.62 15.43
C THR A 196 25.30 11.73 15.55
N ILE A 197 25.11 10.81 14.60
CA ILE A 197 24.05 9.80 14.69
C ILE A 197 24.57 8.57 15.43
N GLN A 198 23.80 8.11 16.41
CA GLN A 198 24.07 6.89 17.17
C GLN A 198 23.03 5.84 16.77
N PRO A 199 23.34 4.91 15.84
CA PRO A 199 22.42 3.85 15.49
C PRO A 199 22.25 2.87 16.65
N ILE A 200 21.01 2.46 16.90
CA ILE A 200 20.65 1.43 17.89
C ILE A 200 19.64 0.49 17.23
N GLU A 201 19.98 -0.79 17.16
CA GLU A 201 19.11 -1.80 16.55
C GLU A 201 18.05 -2.28 17.54
N VAL A 202 16.80 -2.35 17.06
CA VAL A 202 15.63 -2.84 17.80
C VAL A 202 14.84 -3.78 16.88
N ARG A 203 14.83 -5.07 17.19
CA ARG A 203 14.15 -6.11 16.38
C ARG A 203 12.68 -6.26 16.71
N SER A 204 12.31 -5.99 17.95
CA SER A 204 10.95 -6.14 18.45
C SER A 204 10.66 -5.10 19.54
N PRO A 205 9.38 -4.86 19.87
CA PRO A 205 9.00 -3.95 20.95
C PRO A 205 9.64 -4.30 22.31
N ASP A 206 9.87 -5.58 22.60
CA ASP A 206 10.46 -6.04 23.86
C ASP A 206 11.92 -5.58 24.04
N GLU A 207 12.61 -5.20 22.97
CA GLU A 207 13.98 -4.67 23.04
C GLU A 207 14.03 -3.17 23.35
N LEU A 208 12.89 -2.46 23.40
CA LEU A 208 12.84 -1.00 23.56
C LEU A 208 13.41 -0.54 24.90
N GLU A 209 13.09 -1.22 26.01
CA GLU A 209 13.61 -0.84 27.33
C GLU A 209 15.15 -0.93 27.37
N ARG A 210 15.71 -1.99 26.77
CA ARG A 210 17.16 -2.15 26.62
C ARG A 210 17.75 -1.04 25.75
N ALA A 211 17.11 -0.71 24.64
CA ALA A 211 17.56 0.34 23.73
C ALA A 211 17.57 1.73 24.40
N PHE A 212 16.53 2.08 25.17
CA PHE A 212 16.49 3.34 25.92
C PHE A 212 17.52 3.39 27.04
N SER A 213 17.78 2.26 27.70
CA SER A 213 18.87 2.16 28.68
C SER A 213 20.23 2.42 28.01
N GLU A 214 20.46 1.81 26.85
CA GLU A 214 21.68 2.02 26.05
C GLU A 214 21.85 3.48 25.59
N MET A 215 20.77 4.17 25.23
CA MET A 215 20.80 5.60 24.91
C MET A 215 21.28 6.44 26.10
N THR A 216 20.75 6.15 27.29
CA THR A 216 21.11 6.85 28.53
C THR A 216 22.59 6.66 28.86
N ASP A 217 23.09 5.42 28.80
CA ASP A 217 24.50 5.10 29.03
C ASP A 217 25.42 5.79 28.03
N LYS A 218 25.00 5.82 26.77
CA LYS A 218 25.73 6.51 25.69
C LYS A 218 25.56 8.02 25.73
N ARG A 219 24.70 8.58 26.59
CA ARG A 219 24.35 10.02 26.65
C ARG A 219 23.88 10.57 25.30
N VAL A 220 22.88 9.92 24.71
CA VAL A 220 22.21 10.30 23.47
C VAL A 220 20.69 10.31 23.63
#